data_AF-A0A7X3VN75-F1
#
_entry.id   AF-A0A7X3VN75-F1
#
_cell.length_a   1.000
_cell.length_b   1.000
_cell.length_c   1.000
_cell.angle_alpha   90.00
_cell.angle_beta   90.00
_cell.angle_gamma   90.00
#
_symmetry.space_group_name_H-M   'P 1'
#
loop_
_entity.id
_entity.type
_entity.pdbx_description
1 polymer ?
#
loop_
_entity_poly.entity_id
_entity_poly.type
_entity_poly.pdbx_seq_one_letter_code
_entity_poly.pdbx_strand_id
1 'polypeptide(L)'
;MLCLRQIGVVYSIYYWIHTQRKNGMPNARGKWKDRCIYRIVSLFGWWCRQLPKEWALQFGRGIGILFYHLIKKRREIALHNLQIAFGSQLTAAQRREICKASFINVGKTCIEFLRFPKLNAENIWNEVTVE
;
A
#
# COMPACT_ATOMS: atom_id res chain seq x y z
N MET A 1 22.79 5.97 -19.99
CA MET A 1 21.42 5.57 -20.41
C MET A 1 20.42 5.32 -19.26
N LEU A 2 20.80 5.38 -17.97
CA LEU A 2 19.86 5.22 -16.84
C LEU A 2 19.15 6.52 -16.42
N CYS A 3 19.76 7.69 -16.64
CA CYS A 3 19.19 9.00 -16.29
C CYS A 3 17.93 9.36 -17.09
N LEU A 4 17.85 8.96 -18.38
CA LEU A 4 16.71 9.25 -19.25
C LEU A 4 15.42 8.49 -18.87
N ARG A 5 15.52 7.37 -18.14
CA ARG A 5 14.35 6.59 -17.70
C ARG A 5 13.65 7.19 -16.48
N GLN A 6 14.38 7.84 -15.57
CA GLN A 6 13.80 8.48 -14.39
C GLN A 6 13.04 9.75 -14.76
N ILE A 7 13.55 10.54 -15.71
CA ILE A 7 12.91 11.76 -16.20
C ILE A 7 11.56 11.42 -16.85
N GLY A 8 11.48 10.36 -17.66
CA GLY A 8 10.23 9.95 -18.31
C GLY A 8 9.10 9.57 -17.33
N VAL A 9 9.44 8.98 -16.17
CA VAL A 9 8.44 8.63 -15.14
C VAL A 9 7.93 9.88 -14.43
N VAL A 10 8.82 10.82 -14.11
CA VAL A 10 8.43 12.10 -13.46
C VAL A 10 7.56 12.93 -14.38
N TYR A 11 7.91 13.04 -15.67
CA TYR A 11 7.07 13.74 -16.66
C TYR A 11 5.74 13.02 -16.90
N SER A 12 5.72 11.69 -16.94
CA SER A 12 4.48 10.91 -17.05
C SER A 12 3.57 11.12 -15.85
N ILE A 13 4.11 11.17 -14.63
CA ILE A 13 3.36 11.48 -13.40
C ILE A 13 2.91 12.94 -13.39
N TYR A 14 3.76 13.90 -13.77
CA TYR A 14 3.44 15.32 -13.82
C TYR A 14 2.33 15.62 -14.84
N TYR A 15 2.46 15.08 -16.06
CA TYR A 15 1.40 15.18 -17.07
C TYR A 15 0.14 14.46 -16.61
N TRP A 16 0.23 13.26 -16.02
CA TRP A 16 -0.94 12.55 -15.52
C TRP A 16 -1.67 13.32 -14.41
N ILE A 17 -0.96 13.86 -13.41
CA ILE A 17 -1.54 14.69 -12.34
C ILE A 17 -2.19 15.96 -12.91
N HIS A 18 -1.53 16.63 -13.87
CA HIS A 18 -2.06 17.83 -14.51
C HIS A 18 -3.29 17.53 -15.39
N THR A 19 -3.33 16.36 -16.05
CA THR A 19 -4.49 15.90 -16.83
C THR A 19 -5.64 15.45 -15.94
N GLN A 20 -5.38 14.85 -14.77
CA GLN A 20 -6.44 14.47 -13.81
C GLN A 20 -7.17 15.69 -13.21
N ARG A 21 -6.49 16.83 -13.06
CA ARG A 21 -7.10 18.08 -12.55
C ARG A 21 -8.19 18.65 -13.47
N LYS A 22 -8.20 18.30 -14.77
CA LYS A 22 -9.23 18.75 -15.73
C LYS A 22 -10.44 17.83 -15.85
N ASN A 23 -10.43 16.63 -15.24
CA ASN A 23 -11.53 15.66 -15.32
C ASN A 23 -12.41 15.61 -14.05
N GLY A 24 -12.42 16.68 -13.27
CA GLY A 24 -13.27 16.84 -12.09
C GLY A 24 -14.70 17.26 -12.43
N MET A 25 -15.45 16.43 -13.15
CA MET A 25 -16.91 16.41 -13.05
C MET A 25 -17.33 15.02 -12.56
N PRO A 26 -17.90 14.88 -11.35
CA PRO A 26 -18.42 13.59 -10.92
C PRO A 26 -19.51 13.15 -11.88
N ASN A 27 -19.21 12.11 -12.67
CA ASN A 27 -20.22 11.41 -13.44
C ASN A 27 -21.28 10.90 -12.48
N ALA A 28 -22.54 11.24 -12.73
CA ALA A 28 -23.71 10.64 -12.06
C ALA A 28 -23.92 9.17 -12.48
N ARG A 29 -22.85 8.37 -12.52
CA ARG A 29 -22.83 6.97 -12.95
C ARG A 29 -22.74 6.06 -11.74
N GLY A 30 -23.92 5.62 -11.30
CA GLY A 30 -24.08 4.43 -10.47
C GLY A 30 -23.88 4.64 -8.98
N LYS A 31 -24.68 5.52 -8.35
CA LYS A 31 -24.76 5.71 -6.88
C LYS A 31 -24.82 4.38 -6.09
N TRP A 32 -25.35 3.32 -6.70
CA TRP A 32 -25.43 1.98 -6.14
C TRP A 32 -24.06 1.28 -6.08
N LYS A 33 -23.19 1.46 -7.07
CA LYS A 33 -21.83 0.90 -7.08
C LYS A 33 -20.99 1.53 -5.96
N ASP A 34 -21.04 2.86 -5.85
CA ASP A 34 -20.34 3.57 -4.78
C ASP A 34 -20.85 3.17 -3.40
N ARG A 35 -22.18 3.01 -3.26
CA ARG A 35 -22.81 2.56 -2.02
C ARG A 35 -22.47 1.11 -1.68
N CYS A 36 -22.39 0.23 -2.66
CA CYS A 36 -21.95 -1.15 -2.47
C CYS A 36 -20.49 -1.21 -2.06
N ILE A 37 -19.60 -0.48 -2.74
CA ILE A 37 -18.18 -0.39 -2.39
C ILE A 37 -18.02 0.14 -0.98
N TYR A 38 -18.70 1.24 -0.65
CA TYR A 38 -18.68 1.81 0.70
C TYR A 38 -19.15 0.81 1.76
N ARG A 39 -20.25 0.08 1.50
CA ARG A 39 -20.77 -0.94 2.42
C ARG A 39 -19.79 -2.10 2.60
N ILE A 40 -19.19 -2.60 1.52
CA ILE A 40 -18.19 -3.68 1.58
C ILE A 40 -16.98 -3.24 2.40
N VAL A 41 -16.41 -2.07 2.10
CA VAL A 41 -15.25 -1.52 2.82
C VAL A 41 -15.60 -1.25 4.29
N SER A 42 -16.79 -0.74 4.58
CA SER A 42 -17.24 -0.46 5.95
C SER A 42 -17.44 -1.73 6.77
N LEU A 43 -18.06 -2.77 6.18
CA LEU A 43 -18.24 -4.07 6.82
C LEU A 43 -16.91 -4.77 7.05
N PHE A 44 -16.03 -4.74 6.06
CA PHE A 44 -14.69 -5.29 6.18
C PHE A 44 -13.86 -4.57 7.25
N GLY A 45 -13.90 -3.23 7.27
CA GLY A 45 -13.27 -2.43 8.31
C GLY A 45 -13.85 -2.72 9.69
N TRP A 46 -15.17 -2.87 9.81
CA TRP A 46 -15.82 -3.26 11.07
C TRP A 46 -15.34 -4.64 11.54
N TRP A 47 -15.27 -5.62 10.64
CA TRP A 47 -14.75 -6.95 10.94
C TRP A 47 -13.27 -6.93 11.37
N CYS A 48 -12.41 -6.21 10.64
CA CYS A 48 -11.00 -6.01 11.00
C CYS A 48 -10.83 -5.33 12.37
N ARG A 49 -11.76 -4.46 12.75
CA ARG A 49 -11.77 -3.82 14.06
C ARG A 49 -12.06 -4.82 15.18
N GLN A 50 -12.91 -5.83 14.99
CA GLN A 50 -13.21 -6.81 16.04
C GLN A 50 -12.04 -7.75 16.36
N LEU A 51 -11.09 -7.93 15.43
CA LEU A 51 -9.93 -8.79 15.63
C LEU A 51 -8.92 -8.20 16.62
N PRO A 52 -8.31 -9.03 17.51
CA PRO A 52 -7.13 -8.65 18.29
C PRO A 52 -6.00 -8.17 17.38
N LYS A 53 -5.15 -7.26 17.88
CA LYS A 53 -4.08 -6.61 17.09
C LYS A 53 -3.16 -7.63 16.40
N GLU A 54 -2.71 -8.64 17.14
CA GLU A 54 -1.86 -9.70 16.59
C GLU A 54 -2.51 -10.44 15.41
N TRP A 55 -3.76 -10.84 15.54
CA TRP A 55 -4.48 -11.55 14.49
C TRP A 55 -4.70 -10.69 13.25
N ALA A 56 -5.03 -9.41 13.45
CA ALA A 56 -5.16 -8.46 12.36
C ALA A 56 -3.83 -8.26 11.61
N LEU A 57 -2.71 -8.17 12.31
CA LEU A 57 -1.38 -8.05 11.70
C LEU A 57 -0.93 -9.33 10.99
N GLN A 58 -1.26 -10.51 11.52
CA GLN A 58 -1.00 -11.78 10.84
C GLN A 58 -1.83 -11.90 9.55
N PHE A 59 -3.07 -11.44 9.57
CA PHE A 59 -3.88 -11.34 8.37
C PHE A 59 -3.29 -10.37 7.34
N GLY A 60 -2.83 -9.19 7.78
CA GLY A 60 -2.10 -8.24 6.92
C GLY A 60 -0.82 -8.83 6.32
N ARG A 61 -0.07 -9.63 7.10
CA ARG A 61 1.08 -10.40 6.61
C ARG A 61 0.68 -11.39 5.52
N GLY A 62 -0.42 -12.12 5.73
CA GLY A 62 -0.98 -13.05 4.74
C GLY A 62 -1.33 -12.35 3.42
N ILE A 63 -2.02 -11.20 3.50
CA ILE A 63 -2.33 -10.36 2.33
C ILE A 63 -1.05 -9.92 1.61
N GLY A 64 -0.05 -9.45 2.35
CA GLY A 64 1.21 -9.00 1.77
C GLY A 64 1.96 -10.14 1.05
N ILE A 65 2.00 -11.34 1.63
CA ILE A 65 2.57 -12.53 0.98
C ILE A 65 1.77 -12.89 -0.28
N LEU A 66 0.44 -12.89 -0.20
CA LEU A 66 -0.42 -13.16 -1.35
C LEU A 66 -0.13 -12.17 -2.49
N PHE A 67 -0.06 -10.87 -2.18
CA PHE A 67 0.24 -9.84 -3.18
C PHE A 67 1.64 -9.93 -3.75
N TYR A 68 2.63 -10.36 -2.96
CA TYR A 68 3.98 -10.63 -3.47
C TYR A 68 3.98 -11.71 -4.56
N HIS A 69 3.11 -12.72 -4.45
CA HIS A 69 2.98 -13.77 -5.45
C HIS A 69 2.09 -13.36 -6.64
N LEU A 70 0.97 -12.67 -6.39
CA LEU A 70 0.01 -12.31 -7.44
C LEU A 70 0.43 -11.09 -8.28
N ILE A 71 1.02 -10.06 -7.66
CA ILE A 71 1.28 -8.78 -8.34
C ILE A 71 2.70 -8.73 -8.90
N LYS A 72 2.98 -9.63 -9.86
CA LYS A 72 4.30 -9.79 -10.49
C LYS A 72 4.91 -8.47 -10.97
N LYS A 73 4.13 -7.63 -11.67
CA LYS A 73 4.59 -6.33 -12.20
C LYS A 73 5.11 -5.39 -11.10
N ARG A 74 4.44 -5.32 -9.95
CA ARG A 74 4.88 -4.46 -8.83
C ARG A 74 6.12 -5.03 -8.17
N ARG A 75 6.21 -6.37 -8.04
CA ARG A 75 7.39 -7.05 -7.51
C ARG A 75 8.63 -6.77 -8.36
N GLU A 76 8.50 -6.83 -9.68
CA GLU A 76 9.59 -6.54 -10.61
C GLU A 76 10.07 -5.09 -10.51
N ILE A 77 9.14 -4.12 -10.44
CA ILE A 77 9.48 -2.72 -10.23
C ILE A 77 10.22 -2.52 -8.90
N ALA A 78 9.72 -3.11 -7.81
CA ALA A 78 10.36 -3.01 -6.51
C ALA A 78 11.78 -3.63 -6.50
N LEU A 79 11.96 -4.81 -7.11
CA LEU A 79 13.26 -5.45 -7.25
C LEU A 79 14.22 -4.62 -8.11
N HIS A 80 13.73 -4.01 -9.18
CA HIS A 80 14.52 -3.12 -10.02
C HIS A 80 14.97 -1.87 -9.25
N ASN A 81 14.07 -1.26 -8.48
CA ASN A 81 14.40 -0.13 -7.62
C ASN A 81 15.46 -0.50 -6.58
N LEU A 82 15.32 -1.66 -5.94
CA LEU A 82 16.33 -2.17 -5.00
C LEU A 82 17.66 -2.49 -5.67
N GLN A 83 17.65 -2.95 -6.93
CA GLN A 83 18.88 -3.16 -7.72
C GLN A 83 19.58 -1.85 -8.02
N ILE A 84 18.84 -0.80 -8.36
CA ILE A 84 19.43 0.52 -8.61
C ILE A 84 20.01 1.11 -7.31
N ALA A 85 19.28 1.03 -6.20
CA ALA A 85 19.69 1.64 -4.94
C ALA A 85 20.78 0.85 -4.19
N PHE A 86 20.69 -0.48 -4.20
CA PHE A 86 21.51 -1.36 -3.36
C PHE A 86 22.22 -2.47 -4.17
N GLY A 87 22.39 -2.28 -5.47
CA GLY A 87 22.95 -3.28 -6.37
C GLY A 87 24.39 -3.70 -6.05
N SER A 88 25.20 -2.78 -5.54
CA SER A 88 26.60 -3.00 -5.15
C SER A 88 26.78 -3.46 -3.71
N GLN A 89 25.76 -3.29 -2.85
CA GLN A 89 25.83 -3.56 -1.42
C GLN A 89 25.16 -4.88 -1.03
N LEU A 90 24.09 -5.24 -1.75
CA LEU A 90 23.27 -6.40 -1.42
C LEU A 90 23.33 -7.45 -2.53
N THR A 91 23.14 -8.71 -2.15
CA THR A 91 22.95 -9.81 -3.10
C THR A 91 21.52 -9.81 -3.66
N ALA A 92 21.31 -10.54 -4.76
CA ALA A 92 19.97 -10.72 -5.33
C ALA A 92 18.99 -11.39 -4.35
N ALA A 93 19.48 -12.30 -3.51
CA ALA A 93 18.68 -12.96 -2.47
C ALA A 93 18.25 -11.96 -1.38
N GLN A 94 19.18 -11.15 -0.86
CA GLN A 94 18.87 -10.11 0.14
C GLN A 94 17.86 -9.09 -0.39
N ARG A 95 18.00 -8.65 -1.65
CA ARG A 95 17.00 -7.76 -2.28
C ARG A 95 15.63 -8.41 -2.41
N ARG A 96 15.55 -9.72 -2.67
CA ARG A 96 14.27 -10.45 -2.71
C ARG A 96 13.61 -10.51 -1.35
N GLU A 97 14.38 -10.72 -0.29
CA GLU A 97 13.87 -10.70 1.08
C GLU A 97 13.36 -9.31 1.48
N ILE A 98 14.11 -8.25 1.19
CA ILE A 98 13.66 -6.86 1.43
C ILE A 98 12.39 -6.55 0.63
N CYS A 99 12.33 -6.97 -0.64
CA CYS A 99 11.14 -6.80 -1.46
C CYS A 99 9.93 -7.51 -0.82
N LYS A 100 10.08 -8.78 -0.43
CA LYS A 100 9.01 -9.54 0.23
C LYS A 100 8.58 -8.89 1.55
N ALA A 101 9.54 -8.45 2.37
CA ALA A 101 9.28 -7.74 3.61
C ALA A 101 8.51 -6.43 3.37
N SER A 102 8.84 -5.68 2.30
CA SER A 102 8.09 -4.48 1.92
C SER A 102 6.64 -4.79 1.55
N PHE A 103 6.36 -5.85 0.80
CA PHE A 103 4.99 -6.29 0.51
C PHE A 103 4.22 -6.72 1.77
N ILE A 104 4.88 -7.43 2.68
CA ILE A 104 4.31 -7.79 4.00
C ILE A 104 3.96 -6.52 4.78
N ASN A 105 4.85 -5.53 4.82
CA ASN A 105 4.62 -4.28 5.52
C ASN A 105 3.46 -3.50 4.91
N VAL A 106 3.35 -3.42 3.58
CA VAL A 106 2.18 -2.81 2.92
C VAL A 106 0.89 -3.49 3.34
N GLY A 107 0.85 -4.83 3.38
CA GLY A 107 -0.33 -5.56 3.83
C GLY A 107 -0.71 -5.27 5.29
N LYS A 108 0.28 -5.23 6.20
CA LYS A 108 0.08 -4.84 7.60
C LYS A 108 -0.44 -3.41 7.72
N THR A 109 0.21 -2.47 7.06
CA THR A 109 -0.17 -1.06 7.04
C THR A 109 -1.58 -0.85 6.53
N CYS A 110 -2.01 -1.57 5.48
CA CYS A 110 -3.41 -1.53 5.04
C CYS A 110 -4.39 -1.95 6.14
N ILE A 111 -4.09 -3.01 6.90
CA ILE A 111 -4.94 -3.43 8.01
C ILE A 111 -4.92 -2.43 9.16
N GLU A 112 -3.76 -1.84 9.47
CA GLU A 112 -3.65 -0.76 10.46
C GLU A 112 -4.50 0.45 10.08
N PHE A 113 -4.45 0.89 8.82
CA PHE A 113 -5.30 1.98 8.31
C PHE A 113 -6.79 1.67 8.44
N LEU A 114 -7.23 0.44 8.16
CA LEU A 114 -8.63 0.03 8.33
C LEU A 114 -9.07 0.02 9.80
N ARG A 115 -8.12 -0.15 10.72
CA ARG A 115 -8.32 -0.16 12.17
C ARG A 115 -8.09 1.20 12.82
N PHE A 116 -7.50 2.16 12.09
CA PHE A 116 -7.24 3.53 12.54
C PHE A 116 -8.47 4.23 13.16
N PRO A 117 -9.72 4.02 12.70
CA PRO A 117 -10.89 4.58 13.39
C PRO A 117 -11.12 4.11 14.84
N LYS A 118 -10.41 3.06 15.31
CA LYS A 118 -10.38 2.71 16.74
C LYS A 118 -9.44 3.59 17.56
N LEU A 119 -8.51 4.27 16.90
CA LEU A 119 -7.61 5.21 17.55
C LEU A 119 -8.36 6.52 17.75
N ASN A 120 -8.42 6.97 18.99
CA ASN A 120 -8.98 8.24 19.41
C ASN A 120 -7.89 9.05 20.14
N ALA A 121 -8.17 10.33 20.41
CA ALA A 121 -7.19 11.20 21.07
C ALA A 121 -6.76 10.69 22.46
N GLU A 122 -7.58 9.86 23.11
CA GLU A 122 -7.34 9.32 24.44
C GLU A 122 -6.41 8.10 24.43
N ASN A 123 -6.43 7.29 23.37
CA ASN A 123 -5.69 6.02 23.29
C ASN A 123 -4.46 6.06 22.38
N ILE A 124 -4.31 7.10 21.55
CA ILE A 124 -3.21 7.21 20.59
C ILE A 124 -1.83 7.19 21.27
N TRP A 125 -1.73 7.78 22.46
CA TRP A 125 -0.49 7.82 23.24
C TRP A 125 -0.06 6.45 23.78
N ASN A 126 -0.98 5.49 23.88
CA ASN A 126 -0.65 4.13 24.31
C ASN A 126 -0.06 3.27 23.18
N GLU A 127 -0.15 3.75 21.93
CA GLU A 127 0.28 3.03 20.74
C GLU A 127 1.57 3.60 20.14
N VAL A 128 2.12 4.68 20.71
CA VAL A 128 3.32 5.37 20.23
C VAL A 128 4.34 5.50 21.36
N THR A 129 5.51 4.90 21.18
CA THR A 129 6.71 5.18 22.01
C THR A 129 7.52 6.28 21.35
N VAL A 130 7.82 7.35 22.11
CA VAL A 130 8.71 8.44 21.66
C VAL A 130 10.14 8.05 22.04
N GLU A 131 10.99 7.85 21.04
CA GLU A 131 12.44 7.70 21.19
C GLU A 131 13.16 9.05 21.07
#